data_AF-G2SM88-F1
#
_entry.id   AF-G2SM88-F1
#
_cell.length_a   1.000
_cell.length_b   1.000
_cell.length_c   1.000
_cell.angle_alpha   90.00
_cell.angle_beta   90.00
_cell.angle_gamma   90.00
#
_symmetry.space_group_name_H-M   'P 1'
#
loop_
_entity.id
_entity.type
_entity.pdbx_description
1 polymer ?
#
loop_
_entity_poly.entity_id
_entity_poly.type
_entity_poly.pdbx_seq_one_letter_code
_entity_poly.pdbx_strand_id
1 'polypeptide(L)'
;MIIELQSLAQAGLTSGRDDFDLERCARIRDIAAEVDSVIAVARPGKHNIPHYAYGVCKIFTLCHVTGGSFEKNIETTGFDWFSEAPSCRCQE
;
A
#
# COMPACT_ATOMS: atom_id res chain seq x y z
N MET A 1 0.66 -10.21 12.29
CA MET A 1 0.79 -9.87 10.86
C MET A 1 1.76 -8.71 10.58
N ILE A 2 1.90 -7.70 11.45
CA ILE A 2 2.95 -6.65 11.30
C ILE A 2 4.35 -7.27 11.14
N ILE A 3 4.70 -8.26 11.97
CA ILE A 3 5.97 -8.99 11.89
C ILE A 3 6.17 -9.70 10.53
N GLU A 4 5.10 -10.18 9.90
CA GLU A 4 5.19 -10.87 8.61
C GLU A 4 5.43 -9.89 7.46
N LEU A 5 4.77 -8.71 7.47
CA LEU A 5 5.00 -7.67 6.47
C LEU A 5 6.42 -7.10 6.58
N GLN A 6 6.90 -6.90 7.81
CA GLN A 6 8.30 -6.54 8.10
C GLN A 6 9.27 -7.61 7.58
N SER A 7 8.95 -8.89 7.77
CA SER A 7 9.76 -10.01 7.30
C SER A 7 9.80 -10.08 5.77
N LEU A 8 8.68 -9.82 5.08
CA LEU A 8 8.63 -9.74 3.61
C LEU A 8 9.43 -8.55 3.08
N ALA A 9 9.32 -7.38 3.71
CA ALA A 9 10.11 -6.21 3.36
C ALA A 9 11.61 -6.47 3.57
N GLN A 10 11.99 -7.13 4.67
CA GLN A 10 13.36 -7.52 4.96
C GLN A 10 13.92 -8.54 3.95
N ALA A 11 13.12 -9.52 3.53
CA ALA A 11 13.49 -10.45 2.48
C ALA A 11 13.70 -9.73 1.14
N GLY A 12 12.83 -8.77 0.81
CA GLY A 12 12.96 -7.89 -0.36
C GLY A 12 14.24 -7.04 -0.32
N LEU A 13 14.59 -6.47 0.83
CA LEU A 13 15.85 -5.72 1.03
C LEU A 13 17.10 -6.59 0.89
N THR A 14 17.00 -7.87 1.24
CA THR A 14 18.15 -8.80 1.19
C THR A 14 18.37 -9.36 -0.21
N SER A 15 17.31 -9.47 -1.02
CA SER A 15 17.33 -10.17 -2.30
C SER A 15 16.99 -9.30 -3.52
N GLY A 16 16.58 -8.05 -3.30
CA GLY A 16 16.32 -7.05 -4.32
C GLY A 16 17.57 -6.74 -5.12
N ARG A 17 17.41 -6.51 -6.43
CA ARG A 17 18.52 -6.29 -7.36
C ARG A 17 18.52 -4.91 -8.01
N ASP A 18 17.38 -4.23 -8.02
CA ASP A 18 17.27 -2.86 -8.50
C ASP A 18 17.06 -1.89 -7.34
N ASP A 19 17.61 -0.69 -7.51
CA ASP A 19 17.59 0.35 -6.49
C ASP A 19 16.16 0.78 -6.13
N PHE A 20 15.21 0.72 -7.09
CA PHE A 20 13.81 1.10 -6.85
C PHE A 20 13.08 0.09 -5.96
N ASP A 21 13.25 -1.22 -6.17
CA ASP A 21 12.68 -2.25 -5.32
C ASP A 21 13.27 -2.20 -3.91
N LEU A 22 14.56 -1.91 -3.78
CA LEU A 22 15.22 -1.74 -2.48
C LEU A 22 14.67 -0.52 -1.74
N GLU A 23 14.56 0.63 -2.39
CA GLU A 23 13.93 1.83 -1.82
C GLU A 23 12.48 1.55 -1.41
N ARG A 24 11.71 0.87 -2.26
CA ARG A 24 10.32 0.52 -1.96
C ARG A 24 10.22 -0.41 -0.76
N CYS A 25 11.06 -1.44 -0.68
CA CYS A 25 11.07 -2.37 0.46
C CYS A 25 11.50 -1.68 1.75
N ALA A 26 12.46 -0.76 1.70
CA ALA A 26 12.86 0.05 2.85
C ALA A 26 11.68 0.88 3.37
N ARG A 27 11.00 1.61 2.47
CA ARG A 27 9.83 2.41 2.86
C ARG A 27 8.68 1.56 3.39
N ILE A 28 8.39 0.41 2.77
CA ILE A 28 7.34 -0.52 3.25
C ILE A 28 7.66 -1.00 4.66
N ARG A 29 8.93 -1.29 4.95
CA ARG A 29 9.38 -1.71 6.28
C ARG A 29 9.12 -0.62 7.31
N ASP A 30 9.47 0.63 7.03
CA ASP A 30 9.28 1.70 7.99
C ASP A 30 7.79 2.01 8.21
N ILE A 31 6.99 2.04 7.13
CA ILE A 31 5.53 2.23 7.22
C ILE A 31 4.85 1.09 7.99
N ALA A 32 5.29 -0.15 7.79
CA ALA A 32 4.69 -1.31 8.43
C ALA A 32 4.85 -1.29 9.96
N ALA A 33 5.79 -0.54 10.52
CA ALA A 33 5.95 -0.39 11.97
C ALA A 33 4.84 0.48 12.60
N GLU A 34 4.25 1.35 11.79
CA GLU A 34 3.23 2.34 12.18
C GLU A 34 1.79 1.87 11.83
N VAL A 35 1.63 0.63 11.38
CA VAL A 35 0.33 0.05 11.01
C VAL A 35 -0.42 -0.43 12.25
N ASP A 36 -1.68 -0.04 12.40
CA ASP A 36 -2.54 -0.49 13.51
C ASP A 36 -3.15 -1.86 13.23
N SER A 37 -3.80 -2.02 12.07
CA SER A 37 -4.50 -3.26 11.73
C SER A 37 -4.71 -3.43 10.22
N VAL A 38 -4.99 -4.67 9.79
CA VAL A 38 -5.39 -4.96 8.40
C VAL A 38 -6.90 -4.94 8.32
N ILE A 39 -7.46 -4.14 7.41
CA ILE A 39 -8.90 -3.94 7.29
C ILE A 39 -9.51 -4.68 6.10
N ALA A 40 -8.73 -4.96 5.05
CA ALA A 40 -9.20 -5.74 3.91
C ALA A 40 -8.05 -6.37 3.10
N VAL A 41 -8.32 -7.50 2.45
CA VAL A 41 -7.45 -8.12 1.44
C VAL A 41 -8.26 -8.35 0.18
N ALA A 42 -7.96 -7.63 -0.88
CA ALA A 42 -8.68 -7.68 -2.15
C ALA A 42 -7.83 -8.33 -3.25
N ARG A 43 -8.41 -9.32 -3.92
CA ARG A 43 -7.86 -9.90 -5.15
C ARG A 43 -8.49 -9.18 -6.37
N PRO A 44 -7.69 -8.58 -7.28
CA PRO A 44 -8.16 -7.80 -8.42
C PRO A 44 -9.17 -8.54 -9.30
N GLY A 45 -9.04 -9.86 -9.47
CA GLY A 45 -9.88 -10.66 -10.35
C GLY A 45 -11.39 -10.66 -10.04
N LYS A 46 -11.83 -10.05 -8.93
CA LYS A 46 -13.26 -9.83 -8.62
C LYS A 46 -13.68 -8.35 -8.57
N HIS A 47 -12.74 -7.40 -8.54
CA HIS A 47 -13.05 -5.99 -8.20
C HIS A 47 -12.33 -4.93 -9.06
N ASN A 48 -11.36 -5.30 -9.91
CA ASN A 48 -10.64 -4.36 -10.77
C ASN A 48 -10.23 -5.03 -12.09
N ILE A 49 -10.82 -4.61 -13.21
CA ILE A 49 -10.46 -5.02 -14.58
C ILE A 49 -9.51 -3.94 -15.12
N PRO A 50 -8.36 -4.23 -15.78
CA PRO A 50 -7.99 -5.45 -16.50
C PRO A 50 -7.23 -6.50 -15.68
N HIS A 51 -7.30 -7.74 -16.16
CA HIS A 51 -6.53 -8.86 -15.61
C HIS A 51 -5.06 -8.72 -16.02
N TYR A 52 -4.19 -8.40 -15.07
CA TYR A 52 -2.74 -8.44 -15.28
C TYR A 52 -2.27 -9.89 -15.45
N ALA A 53 -1.20 -10.11 -16.23
CA ALA A 53 -0.57 -11.41 -16.39
C ALA A 53 -0.05 -12.00 -15.06
N TYR A 54 0.16 -11.14 -14.06
CA TYR A 54 0.59 -11.50 -12.72
C TYR A 54 -0.54 -11.27 -11.70
N GLY A 55 -0.70 -12.21 -10.77
CA GLY A 55 -1.64 -12.08 -9.67
C GLY A 55 -1.18 -11.04 -8.66
N VAL A 56 -1.82 -9.87 -8.65
CA VAL A 56 -1.59 -8.84 -7.63
C VAL A 56 -2.55 -9.07 -6.45
N CYS A 57 -2.12 -8.80 -5.22
CA CYS A 57 -3.00 -8.77 -4.05
C CYS A 57 -2.94 -7.35 -3.45
N LYS A 58 -4.10 -6.72 -3.22
CA LYS A 58 -4.19 -5.41 -2.56
C LYS A 58 -4.55 -5.62 -1.10
N ILE A 59 -3.63 -5.33 -0.19
CA ILE A 59 -3.86 -5.36 1.25
C ILE A 59 -4.09 -3.94 1.71
N PHE A 60 -5.21 -3.71 2.40
CA PHE A 60 -5.56 -2.41 2.98
C PHE A 60 -5.31 -2.47 4.48
N THR A 61 -4.51 -1.53 4.96
CA THR A 61 -4.14 -1.41 6.36
C THR A 61 -4.62 -0.06 6.91
N LEU A 62 -5.16 -0.10 8.13
CA LEU A 62 -5.45 1.10 8.91
C LEU A 62 -4.16 1.54 9.61
N CYS A 63 -3.83 2.81 9.47
CA CYS A 63 -2.70 3.45 10.13
C CYS A 63 -3.16 4.78 10.72
N HIS A 64 -2.51 5.21 11.80
CA HIS A 64 -2.65 6.56 12.35
C HIS A 64 -1.44 7.41 11.94
N VAL A 65 -1.66 8.71 11.78
CA VAL A 65 -0.59 9.64 11.39
C VAL A 65 0.23 9.99 12.64
N THR A 66 1.49 9.55 12.70
CA THR A 66 2.42 9.88 13.80
C THR A 66 3.22 11.16 13.54
N GLY A 67 3.29 11.64 12.30
CA GLY A 67 3.94 12.89 11.91
C GLY A 67 4.40 12.87 10.45
N GLY A 68 5.14 13.91 10.04
CA GLY A 68 5.73 14.02 8.70
C GLY A 68 5.10 15.09 7.80
N SER A 69 5.77 15.38 6.69
CA SER A 69 5.30 16.28 5.65
C SER A 69 5.40 15.60 4.29
N PHE A 70 4.45 15.86 3.41
CA PHE A 70 4.51 15.36 2.05
C PHE A 70 5.70 15.96 1.30
N GLU A 71 6.46 15.10 0.63
CA GLU A 71 7.52 15.48 -0.30
C GLU A 71 7.17 14.99 -1.71
N LYS A 72 7.19 15.92 -2.66
CA LYS A 72 6.91 15.62 -4.07
C LYS A 72 8.01 14.69 -4.62
N ASN A 73 7.60 13.71 -5.41
CA ASN A 73 8.51 12.85 -6.16
C ASN A 73 8.02 12.65 -7.60
N ILE A 74 8.72 11.82 -8.37
CA ILE A 74 8.41 11.59 -9.79
C ILE A 74 7.10 10.81 -10.02
N GLU A 75 6.56 10.15 -8.99
CA GLU A 75 5.31 9.38 -9.05
C GLU A 75 4.11 10.18 -8.52
N THR A 76 4.34 11.04 -7.52
CA THR A 76 3.26 11.73 -6.79
C THR A 76 3.49 13.24 -6.75
N THR A 77 2.50 13.99 -7.24
CA THR A 77 2.57 15.46 -7.35
C THR A 77 1.95 16.22 -6.19
N GLY A 78 1.12 15.58 -5.35
CA GLY A 78 0.44 16.21 -4.22
C GLY A 78 -0.26 15.20 -3.30
N PHE A 79 -0.85 15.68 -2.21
CA PHE A 79 -1.67 14.92 -1.27
C PHE A 79 -2.85 15.78 -0.78
N ASP A 80 -3.98 15.16 -0.45
CA ASP A 80 -5.15 15.84 0.13
C ASP A 80 -6.03 14.86 0.93
N TRP A 81 -6.90 15.38 1.80
CA TRP A 81 -7.90 14.63 2.57
C TRP A 81 -9.27 14.75 1.91
N PHE A 82 -9.89 13.62 1.60
CA PHE A 82 -11.21 13.58 0.97
C PHE A 82 -12.27 13.13 1.96
N SER A 83 -13.36 13.91 2.07
CA SER A 83 -14.54 13.49 2.83
C SER A 83 -15.23 12.30 2.16
N GLU A 84 -16.02 11.54 2.92
CA GLU A 84 -16.80 10.44 2.36
C GLU A 84 -17.69 10.95 1.21
N ALA A 85 -17.55 10.31 0.04
CA ALA A 85 -18.43 10.60 -1.08
C ALA A 85 -19.85 10.16 -0.71
N PRO A 86 -20.90 10.94 -1.06
CA PRO A 86 -22.26 10.48 -0.86
C PRO A 86 -22.44 9.11 -1.53
N SER A 87 -23.07 8.17 -0.81
CA SER A 87 -23.21 6.78 -1.26
C SER A 87 -23.77 6.75 -2.68
N CYS A 88 -22.92 6.41 -3.66
CA CYS A 88 -23.38 6.14 -5.01
C CYS A 88 -24.15 4.83 -4.93
N ARG A 89 -25.49 4.91 -4.89
CA ARG A 89 -26.34 3.75 -5.13
C ARG A 89 -26.09 3.36 -6.59
N CYS A 90 -25.36 2.27 -6.81
CA CYS A 90 -25.48 1.55 -8.06
C CYS A 90 -26.97 1.19 -8.19
N GLN A 91 -27.67 1.83 -9.13
CA GLN A 91 -29.00 1.38 -9.51
C GLN A 91 -28.86 -0.04 -10.05
N GLU A 92 -29.76 -0.92 -9.58
CA GLU A 92 -29.86 -2.34 -9.92
C GLU A 92 -29.94 -2.59 -11.43
#